data_AF-A0A3N9V8Z2-F1
#
_entry.id   AF-A0A3N9V8Z2-F1
#
_cell.length_a   1.000
_cell.length_b   1.000
_cell.length_c   1.000
_cell.angle_alpha   90.00
_cell.angle_beta   90.00
_cell.angle_gamma   90.00
#
_symmetry.space_group_name_H-M   'P 1'
#
loop_
_entity.id
_entity.type
_entity.pdbx_description
1 polymer ?
#
loop_
_entity_poly.entity_id
_entity_poly.type
_entity_poly.pdbx_seq_one_letter_code
_entity_poly.pdbx_strand_id
1 'polypeptide(L)'
;MPYENISELPKSVRNLPSRAKALYMKAFNSFWEEYDVADDAEREKASHEAAWSAVKEQYEKDDETGEWVKTGEMIGKRPRHAMRHRKSGAASQDKAHA
;
A
#
# COMPACT_ATOMS: atom_id res chain seq x y z
N MET A 1 -9.04 -2.00 -14.90
CA MET A 1 -8.58 -3.09 -15.81
C MET A 1 -7.40 -3.83 -15.18
N PRO A 2 -7.22 -5.15 -15.38
CA PRO A 2 -6.05 -5.87 -14.89
C PRO A 2 -4.78 -5.37 -15.59
N TYR A 3 -3.66 -5.38 -14.88
CA TYR A 3 -2.36 -5.02 -15.45
C TYR A 3 -1.72 -6.23 -16.10
N GLU A 4 -1.30 -6.10 -17.36
CA GLU A 4 -0.59 -7.16 -18.06
C GLU A 4 0.90 -7.12 -17.74
N ASN A 5 1.44 -5.90 -17.54
CA ASN A 5 2.86 -5.69 -17.37
C ASN A 5 3.17 -4.72 -16.22
N ILE A 6 4.28 -4.97 -15.52
CA ILE A 6 4.84 -4.06 -14.51
C ILE A 6 5.18 -2.66 -15.07
N SER A 7 5.33 -2.54 -16.39
CA SER A 7 5.54 -1.27 -17.08
C SER A 7 4.27 -0.44 -17.21
N GLU A 8 3.07 -1.03 -17.12
CA GLU A 8 1.80 -0.31 -17.20
C GLU A 8 1.39 0.29 -15.85
N LEU A 9 2.08 -0.13 -14.78
CA LEU A 9 1.83 0.35 -13.44
C LEU A 9 2.02 1.88 -13.34
N PRO A 10 1.28 2.54 -12.42
CA PRO A 10 1.42 3.98 -12.17
C PRO A 10 2.85 4.38 -11.86
N LYS A 11 3.25 5.61 -12.22
CA LYS A 11 4.62 6.13 -11.99
C LYS A 11 5.10 5.93 -10.54
N SER A 12 4.22 6.10 -9.56
CA SER A 12 4.53 5.87 -8.13
C SER A 12 4.94 4.44 -7.82
N VAL A 13 4.39 3.46 -8.53
CA VAL A 13 4.70 2.03 -8.41
C VAL A 13 5.94 1.67 -9.24
N ARG A 14 6.21 2.40 -10.34
CA ARG A 14 7.41 2.17 -11.16
C ARG A 14 8.72 2.48 -10.41
N ASN A 15 8.67 3.29 -9.36
CA ASN A 15 9.82 3.56 -8.50
C ASN A 15 10.09 2.45 -7.46
N LEU A 16 9.22 1.46 -7.35
CA LEU A 16 9.42 0.33 -6.44
C LEU A 16 10.48 -0.64 -6.95
N PRO A 17 11.06 -1.47 -6.07
CA PRO A 17 11.85 -2.64 -6.48
C PRO A 17 11.05 -3.58 -7.38
N SER A 18 11.70 -4.26 -8.33
CA SER A 18 11.03 -5.15 -9.30
C SER A 18 10.11 -6.20 -8.65
N ARG A 19 10.51 -6.73 -7.49
CA ARG A 19 9.72 -7.73 -6.76
C ARG A 19 8.48 -7.14 -6.07
N ALA A 20 8.55 -5.87 -5.64
CA ALA A 20 7.40 -5.13 -5.15
C ALA A 20 6.39 -4.81 -6.26
N LYS A 21 6.87 -4.46 -7.47
CA LYS A 21 6.00 -4.25 -8.64
C LYS A 21 5.21 -5.51 -8.98
N ALA A 22 5.88 -6.67 -8.98
CA ALA A 22 5.23 -7.95 -9.24
C ALA A 22 4.19 -8.30 -8.17
N LEU A 23 4.48 -8.02 -6.90
CA LEU A 23 3.51 -8.19 -5.80
C LEU A 23 2.29 -7.29 -5.98
N TYR A 24 2.52 -6.02 -6.32
CA TYR A 24 1.45 -5.06 -6.60
C TYR A 24 0.52 -5.54 -7.72
N MET A 25 1.10 -5.91 -8.86
CA MET A 25 0.35 -6.39 -10.02
C MET A 25 -0.47 -7.64 -9.68
N LYS A 26 0.12 -8.60 -8.96
CA LYS A 26 -0.58 -9.82 -8.55
C LYS A 26 -1.73 -9.54 -7.60
N ALA A 27 -1.51 -8.68 -6.60
CA ALA A 27 -2.55 -8.30 -5.64
C ALA A 27 -3.68 -7.53 -6.33
N PHE A 28 -3.34 -6.61 -7.25
CA PHE A 28 -4.32 -5.88 -8.05
C PHE A 28 -5.16 -6.85 -8.89
N ASN A 29 -4.54 -7.72 -9.68
CA ASN A 29 -5.26 -8.63 -10.58
C ASN A 29 -6.14 -9.59 -9.77
N SER A 30 -5.66 -10.10 -8.64
CA SER A 30 -6.45 -10.96 -7.76
C SER A 30 -7.67 -10.25 -7.17
N PHE A 31 -7.52 -8.99 -6.72
CA PHE A 31 -8.66 -8.20 -6.24
C PHE A 31 -9.60 -7.84 -7.39
N TRP A 32 -9.06 -7.53 -8.57
CA TRP A 32 -9.86 -7.22 -9.75
C TRP A 32 -10.72 -8.41 -10.14
N GLU A 33 -10.19 -9.63 -10.15
CA GLU A 33 -10.96 -10.84 -10.47
C GLU A 33 -12.04 -11.14 -9.43
N GLU A 34 -11.75 -10.98 -8.13
CA GLU A 34 -12.70 -11.27 -7.05
C GLU A 34 -13.78 -10.19 -6.91
N TYR A 35 -13.44 -8.93 -7.17
CA TYR A 35 -14.29 -7.77 -6.90
C TYR A 35 -15.05 -7.37 -8.17
N ASP A 36 -16.20 -8.00 -8.42
CA ASP A 36 -17.05 -7.70 -9.57
C ASP A 36 -18.17 -6.71 -9.19
N VAL A 37 -17.86 -5.40 -9.28
CA VAL A 37 -18.81 -4.32 -9.03
C VAL A 37 -19.27 -3.65 -10.32
N ALA A 38 -20.47 -3.06 -10.30
CA ALA A 38 -21.08 -2.42 -11.47
C ALA A 38 -20.35 -1.15 -11.94
N ASP A 39 -19.56 -0.52 -11.06
CA ASP A 39 -18.77 0.67 -11.37
C ASP A 39 -17.28 0.32 -11.51
N ASP A 40 -16.78 0.40 -12.74
CA ASP A 40 -15.37 0.10 -13.05
C ASP A 40 -14.38 1.06 -12.35
N ALA A 41 -14.77 2.31 -12.09
CA ALA A 41 -13.90 3.28 -11.43
C ALA A 41 -13.75 2.97 -9.93
N GLU A 42 -14.84 2.55 -9.29
CA GLU A 42 -14.80 2.07 -7.90
C GLU A 42 -13.99 0.77 -7.79
N ARG A 43 -14.20 -0.17 -8.71
CA ARG A 43 -13.43 -1.42 -8.80
C ARG A 43 -11.94 -1.16 -8.90
N GLU A 44 -11.56 -0.24 -9.78
CA GLU A 44 -10.15 0.11 -10.02
C GLU A 44 -9.52 0.75 -8.79
N LYS A 45 -10.22 1.71 -8.17
CA LYS A 45 -9.76 2.37 -6.95
C LYS A 45 -9.58 1.37 -5.80
N ALA A 46 -10.55 0.50 -5.56
CA ALA A 46 -10.48 -0.51 -4.51
C ALA A 46 -9.32 -1.49 -4.75
N SER A 47 -9.17 -1.96 -5.99
CA SER A 47 -8.07 -2.85 -6.39
C SER A 47 -6.70 -2.19 -6.20
N HIS A 48 -6.59 -0.90 -6.50
CA HIS A 48 -5.39 -0.10 -6.25
C HIS A 48 -5.04 0.00 -4.76
N GLU A 49 -6.01 0.29 -3.91
CA GLU A 49 -5.83 0.40 -2.46
C GLU A 49 -5.41 -0.95 -1.83
N ALA A 50 -6.02 -2.04 -2.28
CA ALA A 50 -5.68 -3.38 -1.85
C ALA A 50 -4.25 -3.78 -2.28
N ALA A 51 -3.90 -3.51 -3.54
CA ALA A 51 -2.55 -3.76 -4.05
C ALA A 51 -1.49 -2.95 -3.30
N TRP A 52 -1.78 -1.69 -2.97
CA TRP A 52 -0.88 -0.86 -2.14
C TRP A 52 -0.74 -1.38 -0.72
N SER A 53 -1.80 -1.95 -0.15
CA SER A 53 -1.74 -2.56 1.18
C SER A 53 -0.77 -3.76 1.19
N ALA A 54 -0.87 -4.65 0.20
CA ALA A 54 0.03 -5.80 0.06
C ALA A 54 1.50 -5.38 -0.11
N VAL A 55 1.77 -4.32 -0.89
CA VAL A 55 3.12 -3.75 -1.00
C VAL A 55 3.60 -3.20 0.34
N LYS A 56 2.77 -2.43 1.05
CA LYS A 56 3.11 -1.81 2.33
C LYS A 56 3.38 -2.81 3.45
N GLU A 57 2.81 -4.01 3.38
CA GLU A 57 3.10 -5.09 4.32
C GLU A 57 4.53 -5.63 4.18
N GLN A 58 5.05 -5.67 2.95
CA GLN A 58 6.36 -6.26 2.65
C GLN A 58 7.46 -5.20 2.43
N TYR A 59 7.07 -3.98 2.09
CA TYR A 59 7.94 -2.85 1.77
C TYR A 59 7.47 -1.60 2.50
N GLU A 60 8.41 -0.90 3.12
CA GLU A 60 8.18 0.38 3.77
C GLU A 60 8.89 1.47 2.96
N LYS A 61 8.22 2.62 2.83
CA LYS A 61 8.87 3.80 2.24
C LYS A 61 9.74 4.44 3.31
N ASP A 62 11.02 4.54 3.03
CA ASP A 62 11.97 5.28 3.83
C ASP A 62 11.71 6.79 3.66
N ASP A 63 11.49 7.49 4.77
CA ASP A 63 11.16 8.92 4.77
C ASP A 63 12.41 9.81 4.56
N GLU A 64 13.61 9.27 4.86
CA GLU A 64 14.88 9.98 4.73
C GLU A 64 15.37 9.99 3.27
N THR A 65 15.24 8.86 2.58
CA THR A 65 15.69 8.67 1.19
C THR A 65 14.55 8.77 0.18
N GLY A 66 13.30 8.58 0.63
CA GLY A 66 12.13 8.48 -0.24
C GLY A 66 12.03 7.15 -1.00
N GLU A 67 12.93 6.20 -0.76
CA GLU A 67 12.99 4.90 -1.44
C GLU A 67 12.15 3.84 -0.73
N TRP A 68 11.78 2.77 -1.44
CA TRP A 68 11.03 1.67 -0.86
C TRP A 68 11.95 0.51 -0.51
N VAL A 69 12.05 0.22 0.79
CA VAL A 69 12.90 -0.82 1.36
C VAL A 69 12.05 -1.97 1.89
N LYS A 70 12.52 -3.21 1.73
CA LYS A 70 11.79 -4.37 2.25
C LYS A 70 11.72 -4.28 3.77
N THR A 71 10.54 -4.45 4.36
CA THR A 71 10.32 -4.33 5.82
C THR A 71 11.28 -5.23 6.63
N GLY A 72 11.59 -6.43 6.13
CA GLY A 72 12.56 -7.32 6.77
C GLY A 72 14.02 -6.82 6.77
N GLU A 73 14.38 -5.94 5.84
CA GLU A 73 15.72 -5.33 5.75
C GLU A 73 15.87 -4.12 6.68
N MET A 74 14.77 -3.38 6.93
CA MET A 74 14.71 -2.30 7.92
C MET A 74 15.01 -2.76 9.35
N ILE A 75 14.68 -4.01 9.70
CA ILE A 75 14.95 -4.59 11.02
C ILE A 75 16.46 -4.74 11.28
N GLY A 76 17.26 -4.91 10.23
CA GLY A 76 18.72 -5.04 10.33
C GLY A 76 19.49 -3.71 10.38
N LYS A 77 18.84 -2.58 10.04
CA LYS A 77 19.54 -1.29 9.86
C LYS A 77 19.11 -0.16 10.81
N ARG A 78 18.19 -0.36 11.77
CA ARG A 78 17.74 0.73 12.65
C ARG A 78 18.10 0.53 14.14
N PRO A 79 18.73 1.53 14.80
CA PRO A 79 18.69 1.65 16.25
C PRO A 79 17.28 2.11 16.68
N ARG A 80 16.50 1.19 17.27
CA ARG A 80 15.29 1.29 18.14
C ARG A 80 14.24 2.44 18.03
N HIS A 81 14.30 3.41 17.12
CA HIS A 81 13.41 4.57 17.14
C HIS A 81 12.67 4.76 15.80
N ALA A 82 11.50 4.12 15.69
CA ALA A 82 10.23 4.78 15.32
C ALA A 82 9.16 3.71 15.07
N MET A 83 8.48 3.32 16.16
CA MET A 83 7.13 2.76 16.07
C MET A 83 6.18 3.90 15.69
N ARG A 84 6.03 4.18 14.39
CA ARG A 84 4.98 5.08 13.83
C ARG A 84 4.60 4.43 12.50
N HIS A 85 3.46 3.78 12.31
CA HIS A 85 2.11 4.28 12.50
C HIS A 85 1.15 3.12 12.79
N ARG A 86 0.68 3.02 14.04
CA ARG A 86 -0.66 2.49 14.30
C ARG A 86 -1.60 3.70 14.27
N LYS A 87 -2.54 3.70 13.35
CA LYS A 87 -3.60 4.71 13.21
C LYS A 87 -4.45 4.68 14.49
N SER A 88 -4.09 5.46 15.50
CA SER A 88 -4.93 5.74 16.67
C SER A 88 -5.99 6.75 16.26
N GLY A 89 -7.10 6.27 15.71
CA GLY A 89 -8.32 7.06 15.60
C GLY A 89 -9.02 7.11 16.95
N ALA A 90 -8.54 7.96 17.87
CA ALA A 90 -9.27 8.33 19.07
C ALA A 90 -9.77 9.77 18.86
N ALA A 91 -10.96 9.90 18.26
CA ALA A 91 -11.70 11.15 18.27
C ALA A 91 -12.77 11.04 19.37
N SER A 92 -12.44 11.58 20.54
CA SER A 92 -13.36 11.79 21.64
C SER A 92 -14.51 12.69 21.19
N GLN A 93 -15.74 12.20 21.23
CA GLN A 93 -16.92 13.07 21.31
C GLN A 93 -17.25 13.29 22.78
N ASP A 94 -16.63 14.30 23.36
CA ASP A 94 -17.13 14.92 24.59
C ASP A 94 -18.18 15.94 24.16
N LYS A 95 -19.46 15.57 24.31
CA LYS A 95 -20.58 16.48 24.08
C LYS A 95 -21.12 16.87 25.45
N ALA A 96 -20.68 18.02 25.93
CA ALA A 96 -21.31 18.74 27.02
C ALA A 96 -22.80 18.97 26.70
N HIS A 97 -23.70 18.62 27.62
CA HIS A 97 -24.95 19.36 27.82
C HIS A 97 -25.65 19.01 29.14
N ALA A 98 -26.02 20.09 29.85
CA ALA A 98 -27.00 20.23 30.94
C ALA A 98 -26.70 19.61 32.31
#